data_AF-A0A2D4P970-F1
#
_entry.id   AF-A0A2D4P970-F1
#
_cell.length_a   1.000
_cell.length_b   1.000
_cell.length_c   1.000
_cell.angle_alpha   90.00
_cell.angle_beta   90.00
_cell.angle_gamma   90.00
#
_symmetry.space_group_name_H-M   'P 1'
#
loop_
_entity.id
_entity.type
_entity.pdbx_description
1 polymer ?
#
loop_
_entity_poly.entity_id
_entity_poly.type
_entity_poly.pdbx_seq_one_letter_code
_entity_poly.pdbx_strand_id
1 'polypeptide(L)'
;ALFFLLCAAGWTLARRTASRYLFRPVAEWCQLPPKDAAKMPESAWKLSFYIISWLYSTYLLFFAGYPFFHDPPSVFYDWERGMEVPQDIALAYLLQGSFYAHSIYATLYMDAWRKDSVVMLIHHVVTLTLIIFSYV
;
A
#
# COMPACT_ATOMS: atom_id res chain seq x y z
N ALA A 1 -14.42 -9.25 1.18
CA ALA A 1 -14.84 -7.96 1.78
C ALA A 1 -14.44 -7.83 3.26
N LEU A 2 -14.92 -8.70 4.16
CA LEU A 2 -14.60 -8.59 5.60
C LEU A 2 -13.10 -8.61 5.90
N PHE A 3 -12.37 -9.58 5.33
CA PHE A 3 -10.93 -9.71 5.54
C PHE A 3 -10.16 -8.45 5.08
N PHE A 4 -10.54 -7.89 3.94
CA PHE A 4 -9.98 -6.63 3.43
C PHE A 4 -10.18 -5.46 4.42
N LEU A 5 -11.38 -5.31 4.97
CA LEU A 5 -11.68 -4.25 5.94
C LEU A 5 -10.90 -4.46 7.25
N LEU A 6 -10.76 -5.70 7.70
CA LEU A 6 -9.93 -6.05 8.86
C LEU A 6 -8.47 -5.69 8.61
N CYS A 7 -7.92 -5.99 7.43
CA CYS A 7 -6.57 -5.57 7.05
C CYS A 7 -6.43 -4.04 7.03
N ALA A 8 -7.39 -3.30 6.47
CA ALA A 8 -7.37 -1.83 6.44
C ALA A 8 -7.40 -1.20 7.85
N ALA A 9 -8.23 -1.74 8.74
CA ALA A 9 -8.23 -1.36 10.16
C ALA A 9 -6.90 -1.74 10.84
N GLY A 10 -6.37 -2.92 10.54
CA GLY A 10 -5.07 -3.40 10.99
C GLY A 10 -3.93 -2.45 10.63
N TRP A 11 -3.88 -1.95 9.39
CA TRP A 11 -2.89 -0.94 8.97
C TRP A 11 -3.00 0.34 9.78
N THR A 12 -4.22 0.77 10.09
CA THR A 12 -4.43 1.97 10.91
C THR A 12 -3.88 1.79 12.33
N LEU A 13 -4.12 0.63 12.93
CA LEU A 13 -3.57 0.29 14.24
C LEU A 13 -2.04 0.18 14.18
N ALA A 14 -1.50 -0.57 13.21
CA ALA A 14 -0.08 -0.76 13.01
C ALA A 14 0.64 0.58 12.82
N ARG A 15 0.07 1.49 12.02
CA ARG A 15 0.58 2.86 11.83
C ARG A 15 0.67 3.62 13.14
N ARG A 16 -0.41 3.60 13.94
CA ARG A 16 -0.46 4.31 15.23
C ARG A 16 0.59 3.77 16.20
N THR A 17 0.71 2.44 16.27
CA THR A 17 1.71 1.75 17.10
C THR A 17 3.12 2.09 16.65
N ALA A 18 3.45 1.91 15.37
CA ALA A 18 4.77 2.23 14.82
C ALA A 18 5.13 3.71 14.98
N SER A 19 4.16 4.61 14.78
CA SER A 19 4.36 6.05 14.99
C SER A 19 4.73 6.37 16.44
N ARG A 20 4.06 5.73 17.41
CA ARG A 20 4.28 5.98 18.84
C ARG A 20 5.59 5.37 19.35
N TYR A 21 5.86 4.12 18.99
CA TYR A 21 6.92 3.33 19.61
C TYR A 21 8.22 3.26 18.80
N LEU A 22 8.19 3.58 17.51
CA LEU A 22 9.36 3.51 16.64
C LEU A 22 9.70 4.88 16.03
N PHE A 23 8.79 5.47 15.26
CA PHE A 23 9.15 6.63 14.44
C PHE A 23 9.36 7.92 15.22
N ARG A 24 8.56 8.20 16.26
CA ARG A 24 8.77 9.36 17.13
C ARG A 24 10.06 9.26 17.95
N PRO A 25 10.35 8.13 18.64
CA PRO A 25 11.63 7.96 19.32
C PRO A 25 12.84 8.11 18.39
N VAL A 26 12.77 7.57 17.16
CA VAL A 26 13.83 7.74 16.17
C VAL A 26 13.99 9.21 15.77
N ALA A 27 12.89 9.96 15.60
CA ALA A 27 12.96 11.39 15.30
C ALA A 27 13.65 12.19 16.42
N GLU A 28 13.35 11.86 17.68
CA GLU A 28 13.96 12.48 18.87
C GLU A 28 15.43 12.11 18.99
N TRP A 29 15.78 10.84 18.79
CA TRP A 29 17.17 10.37 18.80
C TRP A 29 18.02 11.05 17.71
N CYS A 30 17.46 11.25 16.53
CA CYS A 30 18.09 12.00 15.43
C CYS A 30 18.09 13.52 15.63
N GLN A 31 17.50 14.04 16.72
CA GLN A 31 17.39 15.48 17.02
C GLN A 31 16.79 16.29 15.87
N LEU A 32 15.76 15.75 15.21
CA LEU A 32 15.16 16.41 14.07
C LEU A 32 14.53 17.76 14.47
N PRO A 33 14.61 18.81 13.63
CA PRO A 33 13.89 20.05 13.85
C PRO A 33 12.39 19.78 14.04
N PRO A 34 11.66 20.55 14.86
CA PRO A 34 10.26 20.26 15.20
C PRO A 34 9.35 20.05 13.99
N LYS A 35 9.58 20.81 12.91
CA LYS A 35 8.85 20.69 11.64
C LYS A 35 9.05 19.33 10.96
N ASP A 36 10.26 18.79 11.00
CA ASP A 36 10.61 17.52 10.36
C ASP A 36 10.25 16.34 11.26
N ALA A 37 10.45 16.48 12.57
CA ALA A 37 9.99 15.52 13.58
C ALA A 37 8.47 15.29 13.49
N ALA A 38 7.68 16.33 13.23
CA ALA A 38 6.23 16.21 13.04
C ALA A 38 5.83 15.40 11.78
N LYS A 39 6.64 15.45 10.72
CA LYS A 39 6.40 14.74 9.46
C LYS A 39 6.97 13.33 9.44
N MET A 40 8.00 13.07 10.24
CA MET A 40 8.75 11.81 10.26
C MET A 40 7.84 10.57 10.37
N PRO A 41 6.83 10.50 11.27
CA PRO A 41 6.00 9.31 11.39
C PRO A 41 5.16 9.00 10.15
N GLU A 42 4.66 10.03 9.45
CA GLU A 42 3.92 9.85 8.19
C GLU A 42 4.85 9.31 7.10
N SER A 43 6.01 9.94 6.91
CA SER A 43 6.98 9.57 5.88
C SER A 43 7.57 8.18 6.12
N ALA A 44 7.96 7.87 7.36
CA ALA A 44 8.53 6.58 7.73
C ALA A 44 7.52 5.43 7.59
N TRP A 45 6.24 5.67 7.90
CA TRP A 45 5.18 4.69 7.69
C TRP A 45 5.00 4.35 6.21
N LYS A 46 4.89 5.38 5.36
CA LYS A 46 4.78 5.23 3.91
C LYS A 46 6.01 4.49 3.35
N LEU A 47 7.22 4.92 3.74
CA LEU A 47 8.47 4.28 3.32
C LEU A 47 8.50 2.79 3.70
N SER A 48 8.13 2.46 4.94
CA SER A 48 8.14 1.07 5.43
C SER A 48 7.23 0.17 4.60
N PHE A 49 5.99 0.62 4.35
CA PHE A 49 5.05 -0.12 3.51
C PHE A 49 5.57 -0.26 2.07
N TYR A 50 6.04 0.84 1.46
CA TYR A 50 6.48 0.81 0.07
C TYR A 50 7.75 -0.03 -0.13
N ILE A 51 8.67 -0.11 0.84
CA ILE A 51 9.80 -1.04 0.78
C ILE A 51 9.30 -2.49 0.77
N ILE A 52 8.41 -2.86 1.69
CA ILE A 52 7.87 -4.22 1.77
C ILE A 52 7.11 -4.58 0.49
N SER A 53 6.24 -3.67 0.03
CA SER A 53 5.48 -3.85 -1.20
C SER A 53 6.38 -3.96 -2.42
N TRP A 54 7.44 -3.15 -2.49
CA TRP A 54 8.41 -3.21 -3.59
C TRP A 54 9.14 -4.55 -3.61
N LEU A 55 9.65 -5.01 -2.45
CA LEU A 55 10.32 -6.31 -2.35
C LEU A 55 9.40 -7.47 -2.77
N TYR A 56 8.13 -7.44 -2.36
CA TYR A 56 7.17 -8.48 -2.74
C TYR A 56 6.84 -8.44 -4.24
N SER A 57 6.66 -7.24 -4.82
CA SER A 57 6.47 -7.10 -6.27
C SER A 57 7.71 -7.57 -7.05
N THR A 58 8.93 -7.27 -6.57
CA THR A 58 10.16 -7.79 -7.15
C THR A 58 10.20 -9.32 -7.09
N TYR A 59 9.79 -9.91 -5.97
CA TYR A 59 9.66 -11.36 -5.87
C TYR A 59 8.72 -11.92 -6.94
N LEU A 60 7.52 -11.36 -7.10
CA LEU A 60 6.55 -11.81 -8.10
C LEU A 60 7.06 -11.68 -9.54
N LEU A 61 7.76 -10.57 -9.85
CA LEU A 61 8.22 -10.27 -11.21
C LEU A 61 9.42 -11.12 -11.65
N PHE A 62 10.29 -11.51 -10.72
CA PHE A 62 11.58 -12.12 -11.08
C PHE A 62 11.78 -13.54 -10.53
N PHE A 63 11.04 -13.95 -9.50
CA PHE A 63 11.32 -15.18 -8.76
C PHE A 63 10.11 -16.12 -8.65
N ALA A 64 8.88 -15.64 -8.83
CA ALA A 64 7.66 -16.46 -8.75
C ALA A 64 7.33 -17.24 -10.04
N GLY A 65 8.16 -17.12 -11.09
CA GLY A 65 7.99 -17.87 -12.34
C GLY A 65 7.02 -17.23 -13.35
N TYR A 66 6.49 -16.04 -13.06
CA TYR A 66 5.68 -15.29 -14.02
C TYR A 66 6.54 -14.60 -15.08
N PRO A 67 6.10 -14.58 -16.36
CA PRO A 67 6.82 -13.88 -17.42
C PRO A 67 6.57 -12.36 -17.43
N PHE A 68 5.82 -11.81 -16.46
CA PHE A 68 5.32 -10.42 -16.45
C PHE A 68 6.38 -9.34 -16.70
N PHE A 69 7.62 -9.54 -16.25
CA PHE A 69 8.67 -8.54 -16.45
C PHE A 69 9.18 -8.50 -17.91
N HIS A 70 9.28 -9.66 -18.56
CA HIS A 70 9.84 -9.79 -19.91
C HIS A 70 8.76 -9.81 -21.00
N ASP A 71 7.56 -10.25 -20.66
CA ASP A 71 6.39 -10.31 -21.52
C ASP A 71 5.14 -9.83 -20.75
N PRO A 72 4.96 -8.51 -20.56
CA PRO A 72 3.82 -7.97 -19.83
C PRO A 72 2.43 -8.35 -20.38
N PRO A 73 2.20 -8.45 -21.71
CA PRO A 73 0.93 -8.90 -22.26
C PRO A 73 0.49 -10.30 -21.83
N SER A 74 1.42 -11.14 -21.37
CA SER A 74 1.13 -12.50 -20.88
C SER A 74 0.07 -12.58 -19.79
N VAL A 75 -0.17 -11.48 -19.05
CA VAL A 75 -1.27 -11.40 -18.05
C VAL A 75 -2.66 -11.63 -18.66
N PHE A 76 -2.80 -11.42 -19.98
CA PHE A 76 -4.05 -11.60 -20.72
C PHE A 76 -4.06 -12.85 -21.60
N TYR A 77 -2.95 -13.57 -21.70
CA TYR A 77 -2.90 -14.78 -22.51
C TYR A 77 -3.82 -15.82 -21.88
N ASP A 78 -4.69 -16.41 -22.72
CA ASP A 78 -5.70 -17.38 -22.32
C ASP A 78 -6.62 -16.89 -21.19
N TRP A 79 -6.75 -15.57 -21.02
CA TRP A 79 -7.65 -15.00 -20.03
C TRP A 79 -9.11 -15.23 -20.44
N GLU A 80 -9.87 -15.79 -19.51
CA GLU A 80 -11.31 -15.99 -19.62
C GLU A 80 -12.02 -15.43 -18.38
N ARG A 81 -13.28 -15.02 -18.58
CA ARG A 81 -14.08 -14.46 -17.50
C ARG A 81 -14.30 -15.49 -16.40
N GLY A 82 -14.00 -15.11 -15.15
CA GLY A 82 -14.17 -15.96 -13.98
C GLY A 82 -12.96 -16.83 -13.64
N MET A 83 -11.84 -16.67 -14.36
CA MET A 83 -10.57 -17.25 -13.92
C MET A 83 -10.17 -16.75 -12.54
N GLU A 84 -9.71 -17.67 -11.69
CA GLU A 84 -9.24 -17.31 -10.36
C GLU A 84 -7.90 -16.58 -10.44
N VAL A 85 -7.77 -15.50 -9.65
CA VAL A 85 -6.49 -14.82 -9.48
C VAL A 85 -5.57 -15.73 -8.66
N PRO A 86 -4.33 -15.99 -9.10
CA PRO A 86 -3.35 -16.76 -8.34
C PRO A 86 -3.19 -16.23 -6.91
N GLN A 87 -3.03 -17.13 -5.93
CA GLN A 87 -3.10 -16.77 -4.50
C GLN A 87 -2.05 -15.76 -4.05
N ASP A 88 -0.84 -15.83 -4.61
CA ASP A 88 0.27 -14.92 -4.35
C ASP A 88 0.03 -13.51 -4.93
N ILE A 89 -0.57 -13.42 -6.11
CA ILE A 89 -1.05 -12.16 -6.70
C ILE A 89 -2.23 -11.62 -5.89
N ALA A 90 -3.17 -12.48 -5.48
CA ALA A 90 -4.30 -12.10 -4.64
C ALA A 90 -3.84 -11.55 -3.28
N LEU A 91 -2.77 -12.11 -2.71
CA LEU A 91 -2.12 -11.55 -1.52
C LEU A 91 -1.53 -10.16 -1.80
N ALA A 92 -0.88 -9.95 -2.95
CA ALA A 92 -0.39 -8.63 -3.35
C ALA A 92 -1.53 -7.60 -3.42
N TYR A 93 -2.64 -7.98 -4.05
CA TYR A 93 -3.84 -7.17 -4.18
C TYR A 93 -4.49 -6.86 -2.83
N LEU A 94 -4.56 -7.85 -1.94
CA LEU A 94 -5.07 -7.65 -0.59
C LEU A 94 -4.21 -6.66 0.20
N LEU A 95 -2.89 -6.85 0.21
CA LEU A 95 -1.96 -5.98 0.95
C LEU A 95 -2.00 -4.55 0.41
N GLN A 96 -1.86 -4.36 -0.90
CA GLN A 96 -1.90 -3.05 -1.54
C GLN A 96 -3.27 -2.39 -1.42
N GLY A 97 -4.33 -3.10 -1.77
CA GLY A 97 -5.68 -2.56 -1.72
C GLY A 97 -6.09 -2.16 -0.30
N SER A 98 -5.86 -3.01 0.70
CA SER A 98 -6.20 -2.67 2.08
C SER A 98 -5.36 -1.50 2.61
N PHE A 99 -4.11 -1.38 2.19
CA PHE A 99 -3.27 -0.23 2.51
C PHE A 99 -3.73 1.05 1.81
N TYR A 100 -4.20 1.00 0.56
CA TYR A 100 -4.76 2.15 -0.13
C TYR A 100 -6.08 2.61 0.50
N ALA A 101 -6.94 1.69 0.94
CA ALA A 101 -8.12 2.02 1.73
C ALA A 101 -7.75 2.71 3.06
N HIS A 102 -6.76 2.17 3.78
CA HIS A 102 -6.18 2.85 4.94
C HIS A 102 -5.62 4.24 4.57
N SER A 103 -4.94 4.37 3.44
CA SER A 103 -4.32 5.63 3.00
C SER A 103 -5.34 6.70 2.65
N ILE A 104 -6.52 6.33 2.12
CA ILE A 104 -7.67 7.24 1.96
C ILE A 104 -8.12 7.76 3.33
N TYR A 105 -8.40 6.85 4.28
CA TYR A 105 -8.78 7.23 5.64
C TYR A 105 -7.73 8.12 6.29
N ALA A 106 -6.45 7.76 6.17
CA ALA A 106 -5.37 8.52 6.74
C ALA A 106 -5.23 9.90 6.11
N THR A 107 -5.37 10.02 4.78
CA THR A 107 -5.31 11.33 4.10
C THR A 107 -6.44 12.26 4.55
N LEU A 108 -7.63 11.71 4.83
CA LEU A 108 -8.79 12.50 5.26
C LEU A 108 -8.74 12.89 6.74
N TYR A 109 -8.18 12.05 7.61
CA TYR A 109 -8.33 12.19 9.07
C TYR A 109 -7.04 12.18 9.89
N MET A 110 -5.89 11.79 9.32
CA MET A 110 -4.63 11.62 10.05
C MET A 110 -3.48 12.47 9.50
N ASP A 111 -3.38 12.60 8.18
CA ASP A 111 -2.30 13.31 7.49
C ASP A 111 -2.61 14.81 7.42
N ALA A 112 -1.56 15.62 7.36
CA ALA A 112 -1.72 17.05 7.10
C ALA A 112 -2.19 17.25 5.65
N TRP A 113 -3.23 18.06 5.45
CA TRP A 113 -3.70 18.38 4.11
C TRP A 113 -2.66 19.19 3.33
N ARG A 114 -2.40 18.78 2.09
CA ARG A 114 -1.44 19.40 1.18
C ARG A 114 -2.09 19.63 -0.18
N LYS A 115 -1.44 20.42 -1.04
CA LYS A 115 -1.96 20.76 -2.37
C LYS A 115 -2.19 19.54 -3.26
N ASP A 116 -1.44 18.47 -3.01
CA ASP A 116 -1.50 17.19 -3.71
C ASP A 116 -2.46 16.16 -3.08
N SER A 117 -3.07 16.45 -1.91
CA SER A 117 -3.94 15.49 -1.21
C SER A 117 -5.12 15.02 -2.05
N VAL A 118 -5.75 15.90 -2.84
CA VAL A 118 -6.86 15.54 -3.73
C VAL A 118 -6.39 14.57 -4.81
N VAL A 119 -5.23 14.83 -5.41
CA VAL A 119 -4.66 13.97 -6.47
C VAL A 119 -4.33 12.59 -5.90
N MET A 120 -3.77 12.52 -4.69
CA MET A 120 -3.48 11.26 -4.01
C MET A 120 -4.75 10.46 -3.67
N LEU A 121 -5.83 11.13 -3.24
CA LEU A 121 -7.13 10.47 -3.01
C LEU A 121 -7.70 9.88 -4.31
N ILE A 122 -7.68 10.65 -5.40
CA ILE A 122 -8.11 10.17 -6.72
C ILE A 122 -7.26 8.98 -7.15
N HIS A 123 -5.94 9.05 -6.99
CA HIS A 123 -5.04 7.95 -7.30
C HIS A 123 -5.38 6.68 -6.52
N HIS A 124 -5.68 6.78 -5.22
CA HIS A 124 -6.11 5.63 -4.42
C HIS A 124 -7.45 5.05 -4.88
N VAL A 125 -8.42 5.89 -5.28
CA VAL A 125 -9.69 5.41 -5.85
C VAL A 125 -9.46 4.66 -7.15
N VAL A 126 -8.63 5.20 -8.06
CA VAL A 126 -8.31 4.57 -9.34
C VAL A 126 -7.61 3.24 -9.13
N THR A 127 -6.59 3.19 -8.27
CA THR A 127 -5.83 1.95 -8.00
C THR A 127 -6.68 0.88 -7.33
N LEU A 128 -7.56 1.24 -6.39
CA LEU A 128 -8.55 0.30 -5.83
C LEU A 128 -9.50 -0.23 -6.89
N THR A 129 -9.95 0.63 -7.79
CA THR A 129 -10.83 0.25 -8.91
C THR A 129 -10.12 -0.73 -9.84
N LEU A 130 -8.85 -0.49 -10.17
CA LEU A 130 -8.04 -1.42 -10.98
C LEU A 130 -7.89 -2.79 -10.30
N ILE A 131 -7.62 -2.82 -8.99
CA ILE A 131 -7.54 -4.08 -8.22
C ILE A 131 -8.87 -4.83 -8.26
N ILE A 132 -10.00 -4.12 -8.10
CA ILE A 132 -11.33 -4.75 -8.18
C ILE A 132 -11.57 -5.33 -9.57
N PHE A 133 -11.21 -4.60 -10.64
CA PHE A 133 -11.36 -5.09 -12.00
C PHE A 133 -10.51 -6.31 -12.33
N SER A 134 -9.40 -6.54 -11.63
CA SER A 134 -8.62 -7.77 -11.80
C SER A 134 -9.37 -9.06 -11.42
N TYR A 135 -10.52 -8.97 -10.73
CA TYR A 135 -11.36 -10.12 -10.34
C TYR A 135 -12.64 -10.28 -11.18
N VAL A 136 -12.89 -9.41 -12.16
CA VAL A 136 -14.15 -9.35 -12.94
C VAL A 136 -13.90 -9.63 -14.41
#